data_AF-A0A176S0T5-F1
#
_entry.id   AF-A0A176S0T5-F1
#
_cell.length_a   1.000
_cell.length_b   1.000
_cell.length_c   1.000
_cell.angle_alpha   90.00
_cell.angle_beta   90.00
_cell.angle_gamma   90.00
#
_symmetry.space_group_name_H-M   'P 1'
#
loop_
_entity.id
_entity.type
_entity.pdbx_description
1 polymer ?
#
loop_
_entity_poly.entity_id
_entity_poly.type
_entity_poly.pdbx_seq_one_letter_code
_entity_poly.pdbx_strand_id
1 'polypeptide(L)'
;MADSPAFEKMLDQLLLNDRTVNQVLRSRSAKTREDCPSPLPPALKLSIDKTGVYALSHNYFQEKLGLDLSVLDARQIHLSHQGKAVPIFIASEEYGVFGPGDVMFFYAQAGDSAYTRTNIYWLSLKTDGGARLSIRDATPDPSHPPLTEFKKTVHVERDDLYWVKLPKDPEKDHLFWGKINATSSLNMSVNMRNMAPGTENATIRVMMQGRTDDPIGWYLS
;
A
#
# COMPACT_ATOMS: atom_id res chain seq x y z
N MET A 1 -17.14 -25.89 -8.93
CA MET A 1 -16.78 -24.93 -10.01
C MET A 1 -15.59 -25.54 -10.72
N ALA A 2 -15.62 -25.64 -12.04
CA ALA A 2 -14.47 -26.19 -12.78
C ALA A 2 -13.36 -25.14 -12.83
N ASP A 3 -12.13 -25.53 -12.51
CA ASP A 3 -10.96 -24.66 -12.62
C ASP A 3 -10.71 -24.29 -14.08
N SER A 4 -10.22 -23.07 -14.30
CA SER A 4 -10.03 -22.52 -15.64
C SER A 4 -8.84 -23.19 -16.35
N PRO A 5 -8.97 -23.66 -17.60
CA PRO A 5 -7.84 -24.24 -18.35
C PRO A 5 -6.64 -23.30 -18.52
N ALA A 6 -6.88 -21.98 -18.55
CA ALA A 6 -5.81 -20.98 -18.63
C ALA A 6 -5.04 -20.84 -17.31
N PHE A 7 -5.70 -21.16 -16.20
CA PHE A 7 -5.15 -21.10 -14.86
C PHE A 7 -4.25 -22.32 -14.58
N GLU A 8 -4.65 -23.52 -14.99
CA GLU A 8 -3.82 -24.73 -14.86
C GLU A 8 -2.47 -24.54 -15.58
N LYS A 9 -2.51 -23.91 -16.75
CA LYS A 9 -1.31 -23.61 -17.54
C LYS A 9 -0.34 -22.64 -16.84
N MET A 10 -0.86 -21.69 -16.06
CA MET A 10 -0.04 -20.77 -15.26
C MET A 10 0.55 -21.50 -14.04
N LEU A 11 -0.25 -22.35 -13.39
CA LEU A 11 0.16 -23.09 -12.20
C LEU A 11 1.28 -24.08 -12.53
N ASP A 12 1.19 -24.78 -13.66
CA ASP A 12 2.22 -25.72 -14.13
C ASP A 12 3.61 -25.04 -14.32
N GLN A 13 3.63 -23.76 -14.69
CA GLN A 13 4.87 -23.00 -14.86
C GLN A 13 5.54 -22.59 -13.54
N LEU A 14 4.80 -22.60 -12.43
CA LEU A 14 5.27 -22.20 -11.10
C LEU A 14 5.78 -23.38 -10.26
N LEU A 15 5.56 -24.61 -10.69
CA LEU A 15 5.98 -25.81 -9.96
C LEU A 15 7.44 -26.18 -10.31
N LEU A 16 8.36 -25.87 -9.39
CA LEU A 16 9.80 -26.13 -9.52
C LEU A 16 10.20 -27.61 -9.53
N ASN A 17 9.28 -28.57 -9.34
CA ASN A 17 9.66 -29.99 -9.18
C ASN A 17 8.53 -31.00 -9.46
N ASP A 18 7.95 -30.97 -10.65
CA ASP A 18 6.84 -31.89 -11.04
C ASP A 18 7.25 -33.39 -11.10
N ARG A 19 8.55 -33.71 -11.12
CA ARG A 19 9.01 -35.10 -11.36
C ARG A 19 8.92 -36.07 -10.18
N THR A 20 8.38 -35.68 -9.02
CA THR A 20 8.25 -36.58 -7.85
C THR A 20 6.81 -36.94 -7.45
N VAL A 21 5.79 -36.38 -8.10
CA VAL A 21 4.39 -36.61 -7.69
C VAL A 21 3.97 -38.08 -7.84
N ASN A 22 4.54 -38.81 -8.80
CA ASN A 22 4.17 -40.22 -9.06
C ASN A 22 4.79 -41.26 -8.10
N GLN A 23 5.71 -40.89 -7.20
CA GLN A 23 6.31 -41.86 -6.27
C GLN A 23 5.60 -41.92 -4.90
N VAL A 24 4.83 -40.89 -4.52
CA VAL A 24 4.17 -40.82 -3.20
C VAL A 24 2.68 -41.19 -3.25
N LEU A 25 2.09 -41.26 -4.45
CA LEU A 25 0.70 -41.71 -4.65
C LEU A 25 0.59 -43.24 -4.69
N ARG A 26 1.07 -43.92 -3.64
CA ARG A 26 0.45 -45.21 -3.28
C ARG A 26 -0.92 -44.86 -2.74
N SER A 27 -1.94 -45.13 -3.54
CA SER A 27 -3.37 -44.93 -3.26
C SER A 27 -3.78 -45.57 -1.94
N ARG A 28 -3.63 -44.82 -0.84
CA ARG A 28 -4.56 -44.96 0.28
C ARG A 28 -5.80 -44.21 -0.15
N SER A 29 -6.91 -44.93 -0.26
CA SER A 29 -8.22 -44.34 -0.46
C SER A 29 -8.50 -43.42 0.73
N ALA A 30 -8.10 -42.16 0.59
CA ALA A 30 -8.39 -41.12 1.55
C ALA A 30 -9.86 -40.78 1.32
N LYS A 31 -10.70 -41.01 2.33
CA LYS A 31 -12.04 -40.41 2.35
C LYS A 31 -11.84 -38.91 2.27
N THR A 32 -12.21 -38.32 1.14
CA THR A 32 -12.21 -36.86 0.95
C THR A 32 -13.07 -36.27 2.07
N ARG A 33 -12.45 -35.51 2.98
CA ARG A 33 -13.20 -34.67 3.91
C ARG A 33 -13.92 -33.62 3.06
N GLU A 34 -15.24 -33.69 2.98
CA GLU A 34 -16.08 -32.70 2.29
C GLU A 34 -15.93 -31.28 2.88
N ASP A 35 -15.42 -31.18 4.11
CA ASP A 35 -15.16 -29.91 4.83
C ASP A 35 -13.79 -29.28 4.55
N CYS A 36 -13.02 -29.77 3.58
CA CYS A 36 -11.79 -29.06 3.23
C CYS A 36 -12.19 -27.82 2.41
N PRO A 37 -11.96 -26.59 2.91
CA PRO A 37 -12.22 -25.40 2.10
C PRO A 37 -11.41 -25.52 0.82
N SER A 38 -12.06 -25.23 -0.31
CA SER A 38 -11.39 -25.20 -1.62
C SER A 38 -10.09 -24.42 -1.47
N PRO A 39 -8.95 -24.92 -1.99
CA PRO A 39 -7.71 -24.16 -1.98
C PRO A 39 -7.99 -22.78 -2.57
N LEU A 40 -7.49 -21.74 -1.88
CA LEU A 40 -7.61 -20.37 -2.38
C LEU A 40 -6.96 -20.32 -3.76
N PRO A 41 -7.55 -19.60 -4.73
CA PRO A 41 -6.91 -19.43 -6.02
C PRO A 41 -5.51 -18.82 -5.79
N PRO A 42 -4.45 -19.32 -6.45
CA PRO A 42 -3.11 -18.75 -6.44
C PRO A 42 -3.21 -17.25 -6.68
N ALA A 43 -2.60 -16.53 -5.74
CA ALA A 43 -2.58 -15.09 -5.70
C ALA A 43 -1.14 -14.64 -5.42
N LEU A 44 -0.72 -13.58 -6.09
CA LEU A 44 0.53 -12.92 -5.81
C LEU A 44 0.35 -11.95 -4.65
N LYS A 45 1.24 -12.08 -3.67
CA LYS A 45 1.30 -11.19 -2.50
C LYS A 45 2.09 -9.94 -2.85
N LEU A 46 1.44 -8.78 -2.79
CA LEU A 46 2.07 -7.47 -2.92
C LEU A 46 2.22 -6.86 -1.53
N SER A 47 3.47 -6.56 -1.13
CA SER A 47 3.77 -5.91 0.15
C SER A 47 3.99 -4.42 -0.09
N ILE A 48 3.20 -3.58 0.57
CA ILE A 48 3.12 -2.14 0.36
C ILE A 48 3.57 -1.44 1.63
N ASP A 49 4.76 -0.84 1.61
CA ASP A 49 5.37 -0.11 2.73
C ASP A 49 5.25 1.42 2.60
N LYS A 50 4.77 1.90 1.44
CA LYS A 50 4.58 3.33 1.15
C LYS A 50 3.21 3.57 0.52
N THR A 51 2.52 4.60 0.99
CA THR A 51 1.25 5.00 0.37
C THR A 51 1.53 5.69 -0.96
N GLY A 52 0.85 5.27 -2.03
CA GLY A 52 1.04 5.87 -3.35
C GLY A 52 0.31 5.14 -4.48
N VAL A 53 0.51 5.65 -5.69
CA VAL A 53 0.12 4.97 -6.93
C VAL A 53 1.28 4.09 -7.37
N TYR A 54 0.98 2.83 -7.63
CA TYR A 54 1.91 1.81 -8.09
C TYR A 54 1.67 1.50 -9.55
N ALA A 55 2.74 1.15 -10.26
CA ALA A 55 2.73 0.75 -11.66
C ALA A 55 3.46 -0.59 -11.78
N LEU A 56 2.78 -1.60 -12.34
CA LEU A 56 3.34 -2.90 -12.65
C LEU A 56 3.20 -3.14 -14.14
N SER A 57 4.32 -3.17 -14.86
CA SER A 57 4.35 -3.47 -16.29
C SER A 57 4.25 -4.97 -16.55
N HIS A 58 3.77 -5.38 -17.72
CA HIS A 58 3.83 -6.78 -18.16
C HIS A 58 5.26 -7.36 -18.05
N ASN A 59 6.27 -6.60 -18.51
CA ASN A 59 7.67 -7.01 -18.40
C ASN A 59 8.12 -7.30 -16.96
N TYR A 60 7.57 -6.59 -15.96
CA TYR A 60 7.90 -6.87 -14.56
C TYR A 60 7.46 -8.29 -14.15
N PHE A 61 6.26 -8.71 -14.57
CA PHE A 61 5.77 -10.07 -14.31
C PHE A 61 6.61 -11.13 -15.03
N GLN A 62 6.94 -10.87 -16.30
CA GLN A 62 7.73 -11.80 -17.09
C GLN A 62 9.16 -11.95 -16.53
N GLU A 63 9.86 -10.85 -16.25
CA GLU A 63 11.26 -10.87 -15.84
C GLU A 63 11.46 -11.29 -14.37
N LYS A 64 10.56 -10.89 -13.47
CA LYS A 64 10.73 -11.12 -12.03
C LYS A 64 10.03 -12.36 -11.53
N LEU A 65 8.96 -12.77 -12.19
CA LEU A 65 8.12 -13.88 -11.76
C LEU A 65 8.06 -15.02 -12.78
N GLY A 66 8.61 -14.82 -14.00
CA GLY A 66 8.50 -15.80 -15.07
C GLY A 66 7.06 -15.97 -15.58
N LEU A 67 6.18 -15.01 -15.29
CA LEU A 67 4.76 -15.08 -15.60
C LEU A 67 4.44 -14.26 -16.85
N ASP A 68 3.99 -14.94 -17.89
CA ASP A 68 3.41 -14.28 -19.05
C ASP A 68 1.89 -14.15 -18.86
N LEU A 69 1.45 -12.92 -18.57
CA LEU A 69 0.03 -12.63 -18.36
C LEU A 69 -0.74 -12.40 -19.67
N SER A 70 -0.07 -12.35 -20.83
CA SER A 70 -0.71 -12.13 -22.13
C SER A 70 -1.63 -13.28 -22.54
N VAL A 71 -1.42 -14.46 -21.97
CA VAL A 71 -2.25 -15.66 -22.19
C VAL A 71 -3.57 -15.64 -21.40
N LEU A 72 -3.78 -14.63 -20.56
CA LEU A 72 -4.93 -14.47 -19.68
C LEU A 72 -5.82 -13.32 -20.14
N ASP A 73 -7.11 -13.40 -19.81
CA ASP A 73 -8.01 -12.27 -19.99
C ASP A 73 -7.71 -11.21 -18.94
N ALA A 74 -7.22 -10.05 -19.37
CA ALA A 74 -6.86 -8.93 -18.50
C ALA A 74 -8.05 -8.43 -17.65
N ARG A 75 -9.29 -8.70 -18.05
CA ARG A 75 -10.49 -8.37 -17.27
C ARG A 75 -10.60 -9.20 -15.99
N GLN A 76 -9.99 -10.39 -15.97
CA GLN A 76 -9.97 -11.26 -14.81
C GLN A 76 -8.95 -10.82 -13.75
N ILE A 77 -8.01 -9.93 -14.10
CA ILE A 77 -7.04 -9.40 -13.14
C ILE A 77 -7.79 -8.66 -12.03
N HIS A 78 -7.61 -9.13 -10.80
CA HIS A 78 -8.30 -8.68 -9.61
C HIS A 78 -7.31 -8.40 -8.48
N LEU A 79 -7.35 -7.18 -7.96
CA LEU A 79 -6.61 -6.79 -6.78
C LEU A 79 -7.56 -6.71 -5.59
N SER A 80 -7.15 -7.26 -4.44
CA SER A 80 -7.89 -7.15 -3.19
C SER A 80 -7.01 -6.75 -2.01
N HIS A 81 -7.64 -6.08 -1.05
CA HIS A 81 -7.04 -5.72 0.24
C HIS A 81 -8.08 -5.96 1.32
N GLN A 82 -7.72 -6.74 2.35
CA GLN A 82 -8.63 -7.12 3.44
C GLN A 82 -9.98 -7.69 2.94
N GLY A 83 -9.93 -8.51 1.87
CA GLY A 83 -11.11 -9.12 1.25
C GLY A 83 -11.98 -8.17 0.41
N LYS A 84 -11.61 -6.89 0.30
CA LYS A 84 -12.32 -5.91 -0.53
C LYS A 84 -11.60 -5.68 -1.85
N ALA A 85 -12.37 -5.50 -2.91
CA ALA A 85 -11.84 -5.21 -4.23
C ALA A 85 -11.16 -3.83 -4.25
N VAL A 86 -9.97 -3.78 -4.85
CA VAL A 86 -9.22 -2.54 -5.08
C VAL A 86 -9.30 -2.23 -6.58
N PRO A 87 -9.82 -1.05 -6.98
CA PRO A 87 -9.87 -0.66 -8.38
C PRO A 87 -8.48 -0.57 -9.01
N ILE A 88 -8.33 -1.14 -10.20
CA ILE A 88 -7.12 -1.03 -11.02
C ILE A 88 -7.42 -0.31 -12.34
N PHE A 89 -6.41 0.32 -12.91
CA PHE A 89 -6.42 0.82 -14.29
C PHE A 89 -5.39 0.04 -15.09
N ILE A 90 -5.76 -0.44 -16.27
CA ILE A 90 -4.82 -1.10 -17.18
C ILE A 90 -4.68 -0.18 -18.39
N ALA A 91 -3.49 0.38 -18.56
CA ALA A 91 -3.12 1.08 -19.78
C ALA A 91 -2.64 0.01 -20.77
N SER A 92 -3.49 -0.32 -21.74
CA SER A 92 -3.17 -1.27 -22.80
C SER A 92 -3.53 -0.73 -24.18
N GLU A 93 -2.85 -1.23 -25.21
CA GLU A 93 -3.18 -0.96 -26.61
C GLU A 93 -4.35 -1.83 -27.09
N GLU A 94 -4.41 -3.08 -26.61
CA GLU A 94 -5.45 -4.05 -26.94
C GLU A 94 -6.41 -4.25 -25.76
N TYR A 95 -7.71 -4.26 -26.05
CA TYR A 95 -8.72 -4.44 -25.02
C TYR A 95 -8.79 -5.90 -24.56
N GLY A 96 -8.66 -6.12 -23.24
CA GLY A 96 -8.78 -7.45 -22.65
C GLY A 96 -7.50 -8.29 -22.67
N VAL A 97 -6.41 -7.75 -23.22
CA VAL A 97 -5.07 -8.34 -23.16
C VAL A 97 -4.19 -7.48 -22.25
N PHE A 98 -3.31 -8.13 -21.48
CA PHE A 98 -2.25 -7.47 -20.72
C PHE A 98 -0.93 -7.99 -21.26
N GLY A 99 -0.47 -7.38 -22.35
CA GLY A 99 0.66 -7.82 -23.16
C GLY A 99 1.89 -6.92 -23.03
N PRO A 100 2.92 -7.18 -23.85
CA PRO A 100 4.16 -6.40 -23.84
C PRO A 100 3.89 -4.90 -24.06
N GLY A 101 4.41 -4.06 -23.16
CA GLY A 101 4.19 -2.61 -23.19
C GLY A 101 3.06 -2.12 -22.26
N ASP A 102 2.15 -3.01 -21.85
CA ASP A 102 1.02 -2.65 -21.00
C ASP A 102 1.45 -2.43 -19.53
N VAL A 103 0.71 -1.56 -18.84
CA VAL A 103 0.97 -1.23 -17.43
C VAL A 103 -0.31 -1.21 -16.62
N MET A 104 -0.30 -1.93 -15.51
CA MET A 104 -1.36 -1.90 -14.50
C MET A 104 -1.03 -0.86 -13.42
N PHE A 105 -1.96 0.03 -13.16
CA PHE A 105 -1.91 1.03 -12.10
C PHE A 105 -2.93 0.73 -11.01
N PHE A 106 -2.54 0.99 -9.76
CA PHE A 106 -3.45 0.94 -8.61
C PHE A 106 -2.96 1.87 -7.51
N TYR A 107 -3.89 2.35 -6.69
CA TYR A 107 -3.55 3.08 -5.46
C TYR A 107 -3.48 2.09 -4.29
N ALA A 108 -2.42 2.20 -3.49
CA ALA A 108 -2.25 1.39 -2.29
C ALA A 108 -1.78 2.24 -1.12
N GLN A 109 -2.13 1.81 0.08
CA GLN A 109 -1.80 2.48 1.34
C GLN A 109 -0.86 1.59 2.14
N ALA A 110 0.17 2.21 2.70
CA ALA A 110 1.01 1.60 3.72
C ALA A 110 0.18 1.26 4.98
N GLY A 111 0.69 0.35 5.80
CA GLY A 111 0.16 0.11 7.13
C GLY A 111 0.34 1.34 8.03
N ASP A 112 -0.66 1.62 8.86
CA ASP A 112 -0.71 2.79 9.76
C ASP A 112 -0.62 2.41 11.24
N SER A 113 -0.31 1.15 11.55
CA SER A 113 -0.19 0.66 12.92
C SER A 113 1.21 0.84 13.51
N ALA A 114 1.29 0.78 14.85
CA ALA A 114 2.57 0.74 15.59
C ALA A 114 3.39 -0.54 15.30
N TYR A 115 2.77 -1.60 14.76
CA TYR A 115 3.42 -2.91 14.59
C TYR A 115 3.94 -3.15 13.18
N THR A 116 3.37 -2.49 12.17
CA THR A 116 3.78 -2.65 10.78
C THR A 116 3.42 -1.41 9.96
N ARG A 117 4.36 -1.01 9.10
CA ARG A 117 4.13 -0.06 8.00
C ARG A 117 3.81 -0.76 6.68
N THR A 118 3.85 -2.09 6.67
CA THR A 118 3.59 -2.90 5.49
C THR A 118 2.14 -3.39 5.49
N ASN A 119 1.41 -3.07 4.44
CA ASN A 119 0.12 -3.65 4.12
C ASN A 119 0.24 -4.71 3.03
N ILE A 120 -0.67 -5.68 3.05
CA ILE A 120 -0.71 -6.76 2.06
C ILE A 120 -1.89 -6.59 1.13
N TYR A 121 -1.60 -6.67 -0.16
CA TYR A 121 -2.56 -6.73 -1.24
C TYR A 121 -2.38 -8.07 -1.98
N TRP A 122 -3.47 -8.61 -2.50
CA TRP A 122 -3.49 -9.88 -3.21
C TRP A 122 -3.92 -9.66 -4.65
N LEU A 123 -3.02 -9.94 -5.59
CA LEU A 123 -3.31 -9.94 -7.01
C LEU A 123 -3.68 -11.36 -7.43
N SER A 124 -4.84 -11.53 -8.04
CA SER A 124 -5.45 -12.82 -8.35
C SER A 124 -6.22 -12.75 -9.66
N LEU A 125 -6.73 -13.90 -10.10
CA LEU A 125 -7.66 -13.99 -11.22
C LEU A 125 -9.07 -14.25 -10.69
N LYS A 126 -10.03 -13.45 -11.16
CA LYS A 126 -11.44 -13.55 -10.79
C LYS A 126 -12.28 -13.62 -12.06
N THR A 127 -13.01 -14.72 -12.25
CA THR A 127 -13.72 -15.03 -13.50
C THR A 127 -14.88 -14.08 -13.81
N ASP A 128 -15.50 -13.48 -12.79
CA ASP A 128 -16.52 -12.45 -12.90
C ASP A 128 -15.94 -11.03 -13.06
N GLY A 129 -14.62 -10.92 -13.15
CA GLY A 129 -13.88 -9.68 -13.39
C GLY A 129 -13.45 -8.94 -12.11
N GLY A 130 -12.45 -8.07 -12.26
CA GLY A 130 -11.95 -7.21 -11.18
C GLY A 130 -12.55 -5.80 -11.17
N ALA A 131 -12.45 -5.10 -10.03
CA ALA A 131 -12.81 -3.69 -9.95
C ALA A 131 -11.89 -2.84 -10.87
N ARG A 132 -12.47 -1.82 -11.52
CA ARG A 132 -11.75 -0.94 -12.44
C ARG A 132 -11.93 0.53 -12.06
N LEU A 133 -10.89 1.33 -12.26
CA LEU A 133 -10.97 2.78 -12.16
C LEU A 133 -11.80 3.34 -13.32
N SER A 134 -12.70 4.28 -13.00
CA SER A 134 -13.41 5.06 -14.00
C SER A 134 -12.58 6.27 -14.41
N ILE A 135 -12.41 6.50 -15.72
CA ILE A 135 -11.76 7.69 -16.24
C ILE A 135 -12.81 8.81 -16.35
N ARG A 136 -12.44 10.00 -15.89
CA ARG A 136 -13.23 11.22 -16.10
C ARG A 136 -12.34 12.26 -16.74
N ASP A 137 -12.88 12.97 -17.72
CA ASP A 137 -12.21 14.14 -18.26
C ASP A 137 -12.03 15.19 -17.14
N ALA A 138 -10.79 15.66 -17.02
CA ALA A 138 -10.37 16.68 -16.07
C ALA A 138 -9.71 17.86 -16.78
N THR A 139 -10.00 18.03 -18.08
CA THR A 139 -9.54 19.17 -18.88
C THR A 139 -9.88 20.47 -18.15
N PRO A 140 -8.89 21.29 -17.77
CA PRO A 140 -9.14 22.56 -17.09
C PRO A 140 -9.96 23.49 -17.99
N ASP A 141 -10.87 24.23 -17.38
CA ASP A 141 -11.61 25.28 -18.08
C ASP A 141 -10.62 26.39 -18.52
N PRO A 142 -10.47 26.65 -19.83
CA PRO A 142 -9.51 27.62 -20.33
C PRO A 142 -9.85 29.07 -19.96
N SER A 143 -11.07 29.34 -19.48
CA SER A 143 -11.47 30.67 -18.99
C SER A 143 -10.90 31.01 -17.62
N HIS A 144 -10.43 30.02 -16.86
CA HIS A 144 -9.76 30.24 -15.59
C HIS A 144 -8.25 30.44 -15.78
N PRO A 145 -7.63 31.41 -15.08
CA PRO A 145 -6.18 31.56 -15.11
C PRO A 145 -5.49 30.30 -14.57
N PRO A 146 -4.33 29.91 -15.12
CA PRO A 146 -3.61 28.75 -14.63
C PRO A 146 -3.17 28.96 -13.18
N LEU A 147 -3.46 27.98 -12.33
CA LEU A 147 -2.99 28.00 -10.95
C LEU A 147 -1.48 27.72 -10.93
N THR A 148 -0.68 28.71 -10.57
CA THR A 148 0.80 28.60 -10.53
C THR A 148 1.33 28.17 -9.17
N GLU A 149 0.49 28.17 -8.13
CA GLU A 149 0.86 27.87 -6.76
C GLU A 149 -0.28 27.19 -5.98
N PHE A 150 0.05 26.40 -4.98
CA PHE A 150 -0.93 25.72 -4.14
C PHE A 150 -0.43 25.58 -2.70
N LYS A 151 -1.37 25.53 -1.76
CA LYS A 151 -1.05 25.29 -0.35
C LYS A 151 -0.70 23.82 -0.13
N LYS A 152 0.40 23.58 0.55
CA LYS A 152 0.86 22.24 0.94
C LYS A 152 1.14 22.18 2.43
N THR A 153 0.67 21.12 3.08
CA THR A 153 1.06 20.80 4.45
C THR A 153 2.22 19.80 4.43
N VAL A 154 3.28 20.09 5.17
CA VAL A 154 4.39 19.16 5.39
C VAL A 154 4.35 18.73 6.86
N HIS A 155 4.15 17.43 7.09
CA HIS A 155 4.23 16.82 8.41
C HIS A 155 5.59 16.13 8.57
N VAL A 156 6.24 16.35 9.71
CA VAL A 156 7.55 15.77 10.04
C VAL A 156 7.56 15.32 11.48
N GLU A 157 8.00 14.10 11.70
CA GLU A 157 8.23 13.49 13.01
C GLU A 157 9.40 12.50 12.90
N ARG A 158 10.01 12.20 14.05
CA ARG A 158 10.98 11.10 14.18
C ARG A 158 10.72 10.41 15.51
N ASP A 159 11.01 9.13 15.55
CA ASP A 159 10.84 8.29 16.74
C ASP A 159 12.20 8.05 17.40
N ASP A 160 12.96 9.12 17.61
CA ASP A 160 14.37 9.05 18.05
C ASP A 160 14.51 8.85 19.57
N LEU A 161 13.47 9.14 20.35
CA LEU A 161 13.50 9.09 21.81
C LEU A 161 12.26 8.38 22.37
N TYR A 162 12.48 7.28 23.07
CA TYR A 162 11.45 6.60 23.84
C TYR A 162 11.43 7.09 25.31
N TRP A 163 10.28 7.59 25.80
CA TRP A 163 10.17 8.15 27.15
C TRP A 163 9.07 7.49 28.00
N VAL A 164 9.40 6.31 28.56
CA VAL A 164 8.54 5.47 29.43
C VAL A 164 7.74 6.20 30.52
N LYS A 165 8.25 7.34 31.03
CA LYS A 165 7.62 8.08 32.14
C LYS A 165 6.48 9.01 31.70
N LEU A 166 6.18 9.07 30.40
CA LEU A 166 5.17 9.92 29.73
C LEU A 166 4.52 9.11 28.59
N PRO A 167 3.18 8.99 28.47
CA PRO A 167 2.06 9.28 29.38
C PRO A 167 1.59 8.01 30.13
N LYS A 168 0.77 8.19 31.19
CA LYS A 168 0.15 7.11 31.98
C LYS A 168 -0.91 6.28 31.22
N ASP A 169 -1.05 6.52 29.93
CA ASP A 169 -2.06 5.92 29.06
C ASP A 169 -1.34 4.91 28.14
N PRO A 170 -1.64 3.61 28.23
CA PRO A 170 -1.01 2.59 27.39
C PRO A 170 -1.36 2.73 25.90
N GLU A 171 -2.40 3.49 25.54
CA GLU A 171 -2.82 3.72 24.14
C GLU A 171 -2.11 4.92 23.49
N LYS A 172 -1.26 5.64 24.23
CA LYS A 172 -0.49 6.77 23.69
C LYS A 172 0.94 6.39 23.41
N ASP A 173 1.47 6.90 22.31
CA ASP A 173 2.87 6.69 21.94
C ASP A 173 3.82 7.35 22.95
N HIS A 174 4.93 6.68 23.21
CA HIS A 174 6.03 7.13 24.08
C HIS A 174 7.26 7.50 23.24
N LEU A 175 7.15 7.45 21.92
CA LEU A 175 8.17 7.89 20.98
C LEU A 175 8.04 9.39 20.71
N PHE A 176 9.18 10.06 20.72
CA PHE A 176 9.29 11.50 20.54
C PHE A 176 10.48 11.81 19.61
N TRP A 177 10.36 12.92 18.88
CA TRP A 177 11.47 13.43 18.06
C TRP A 177 12.61 13.95 18.94
N GLY A 178 12.29 14.61 20.05
CA GLY A 178 13.30 15.10 20.96
C GLY A 178 12.73 15.58 22.28
N LYS A 179 13.62 15.79 23.24
CA LYS A 179 13.29 16.32 24.55
C LYS A 179 13.90 17.70 24.71
N ILE A 180 13.11 18.63 25.23
CA ILE A 180 13.55 19.96 25.64
C ILE A 180 13.26 20.12 27.14
N ASN A 181 14.21 20.72 27.87
CA ASN A 181 14.02 21.08 29.28
C ASN A 181 13.79 22.60 29.39
N ALA A 182 13.35 23.05 30.55
CA ALA A 182 13.26 24.48 30.85
C ALA A 182 14.57 25.20 30.50
N THR A 183 14.47 26.42 29.97
CA THR A 183 15.59 27.29 29.54
C THR A 183 16.49 26.74 28.42
N SER A 184 16.21 25.55 27.88
CA SER A 184 16.95 24.96 26.77
C SER A 184 16.29 25.27 25.42
N SER A 185 17.05 25.21 24.32
CA SER A 185 16.54 25.25 22.95
C SER A 185 16.87 23.95 22.22
N LEU A 186 16.05 23.59 21.22
CA LEU A 186 16.27 22.44 20.36
C LEU A 186 16.08 22.86 18.90
N ASN A 187 17.10 22.61 18.08
CA ASN A 187 17.04 22.88 16.65
C ASN A 187 16.45 21.67 15.91
N MET A 188 15.38 21.89 15.15
CA MET A 188 14.77 20.89 14.27
C MET A 188 14.75 21.41 12.84
N SER A 189 15.46 20.72 11.94
CA SER A 189 15.55 21.12 10.53
C SER A 189 14.47 20.44 9.69
N VAL A 190 13.77 21.23 8.88
CA VAL A 190 12.76 20.76 7.92
C VAL A 190 13.17 21.17 6.51
N ASN A 191 13.22 20.19 5.60
CA ASN A 191 13.52 20.46 4.19
C ASN A 191 12.22 20.73 3.44
N MET A 192 12.06 21.96 2.94
CA MET A 192 10.96 22.34 2.07
C MET A 192 11.39 22.25 0.60
N ARG A 193 10.55 21.67 -0.24
CA ARG A 193 10.75 21.59 -1.70
C ARG A 193 9.59 22.30 -2.38
N ASN A 194 9.86 22.88 -3.55
CA ASN A 194 8.87 23.55 -4.41
C ASN A 194 8.17 24.72 -3.70
N MET A 195 8.96 25.57 -3.03
CA MET A 195 8.42 26.80 -2.44
C MET A 195 8.03 27.76 -3.55
N ALA A 196 6.81 28.29 -3.45
CA ALA A 196 6.35 29.34 -4.36
C ALA A 196 7.19 30.62 -4.14
N PRO A 197 7.53 31.36 -5.20
CA PRO A 197 8.18 32.65 -5.08
C PRO A 197 7.18 33.67 -4.51
N GLY A 198 7.37 34.15 -3.27
CA GLY A 198 6.46 35.11 -2.66
C GLY A 198 6.74 35.36 -1.18
N THR A 199 5.93 36.23 -0.57
CA THR A 199 6.00 36.62 0.86
C THR A 199 4.81 36.09 1.67
N GLU A 200 4.14 35.04 1.17
CA GLU A 200 2.97 34.46 1.82
C GLU A 200 3.34 33.86 3.19
N ASN A 201 2.42 33.99 4.14
CA ASN A 201 2.64 33.50 5.50
C ASN A 201 2.50 31.97 5.57
N ALA A 202 3.43 31.32 6.27
CA ALA A 202 3.32 29.91 6.65
C ALA A 202 2.83 29.78 8.09
N THR A 203 2.04 28.74 8.37
CA THR A 203 1.66 28.37 9.75
C THR A 203 2.51 27.21 10.22
N ILE A 204 3.17 27.37 11.36
CA ILE A 204 3.90 26.30 12.04
C ILE A 204 3.05 25.82 13.21
N ARG A 205 2.81 24.51 13.27
CA ARG A 205 2.19 23.84 14.42
C ARG A 205 3.22 22.90 15.05
N VAL A 206 3.40 23.01 16.36
CA VAL A 206 4.25 22.11 17.12
C VAL A 206 3.39 21.33 18.11
N MET A 207 3.57 20.02 18.12
CA MET A 207 2.96 19.14 19.11
C MET A 207 4.00 18.91 20.21
N MET A 208 3.62 19.20 21.46
CA MET A 208 4.49 18.98 22.62
C MET A 208 3.72 18.22 23.69
N GLN A 209 4.41 17.33 24.38
CA GLN A 209 3.90 16.68 25.56
C GLN A 209 4.99 16.62 26.62
N GLY A 210 4.62 16.87 27.87
CA GLY A 210 5.58 16.92 28.97
C GLY A 210 4.91 16.84 30.33
N ARG A 211 5.74 17.01 31.35
CA ARG A 211 5.34 17.14 32.74
C ARG A 211 6.09 18.34 33.32
N THR A 212 5.47 19.03 34.26
CA THR A 212 6.12 20.05 35.08
C THR A 212 6.11 19.60 36.54
N ASP A 213 7.13 19.99 37.29
CA ASP A 213 7.23 19.88 38.74
C ASP A 213 6.78 21.17 39.46
N ASP A 214 6.39 22.22 38.72
CA ASP A 214 5.74 23.40 39.31
C ASP A 214 4.41 23.01 39.96
N PRO A 215 4.24 23.20 41.28
CA PRO A 215 2.91 23.30 41.85
C PRO A 215 2.26 24.57 41.29
N ILE A 216 1.00 24.49 40.84
CA ILE A 216 0.22 25.68 40.48
C ILE A 216 0.09 26.54 41.76
N GLY A 217 0.98 27.52 41.89
CA GLY A 217 0.95 28.52 42.95
C GLY A 217 -0.07 29.59 42.60
N TRP A 218 -1.15 29.66 43.36
CA TRP A 218 -2.10 30.76 43.31
C TRP A 218 -1.37 32.04 43.73
N TYR A 219 -1.10 32.94 42.78
CA TYR A 219 -0.77 34.33 43.11
C TYR A 219 -2.07 35.15 43.16
N LEU A 220 -2.55 35.40 44.37
CA LEU A 220 -3.33 36.60 44.69
C LEU A 220 -2.35 37.64 45.26
N SER A 221 -2.14 38.72 44.53
CA SER A 221 -1.90 40.08 45.05
C SER A 221 -2.06 41.08 43.93
#